data_AF-A0A9E0SXQ7-F1
#
_entry.id   AF-A0A9E0SXQ7-F1
#
_cell.length_a   1.000
_cell.length_b   1.000
_cell.length_c   1.000
_cell.angle_alpha   90.00
_cell.angle_beta   90.00
_cell.angle_gamma   90.00
#
_symmetry.space_group_name_H-M   'P 1'
#
loop_
_entity.id
_entity.type
_entity.pdbx_description
1 polymer ?
#
loop_
_entity_poly.entity_id
_entity_poly.type
_entity_poly.pdbx_seq_one_letter_code
_entity_poly.pdbx_strand_id
1 'polypeptide(L)'
;MISRRLLVLFLFAATAGCNTPPATPPAATSPHPAPAPAPEPPPAPEPPALPPATAEQAQKLALGAIELLQNGNEDNARADLQRALGGDPNNKLAQNLMRQITADPGTLFNRESFSYVVRPGDSLAQLAKRYLGDSYSFYILARYNNIKVPKQLASGQTLRIPGKQPVGDATATAPAPAPAPAPAPAPAPAPAPVAALPPAEPTIGDREYARAQRAEKAGDLQAAYDAYKRAADYAVPGSKEKADDVHRLLVARYAQDARTAFAKQDLDGAIERWNRVLSLDPDNGTARLEQQKAQTLKQKLAAVK
;
A
#
# COMPACT_ATOMS: atom_id res chain seq x y z
N MET A 1 68.79 13.53 -30.17
CA MET A 1 67.55 14.21 -30.63
C MET A 1 66.42 13.19 -30.68
N ILE A 2 65.18 13.63 -30.45
CA ILE A 2 63.91 12.91 -30.67
C ILE A 2 63.55 11.78 -29.65
N SER A 3 62.61 12.14 -28.78
CA SER A 3 61.45 11.36 -28.28
C SER A 3 61.54 9.85 -28.00
N ARG A 4 61.21 9.48 -26.76
CA ARG A 4 59.86 8.92 -26.46
C ARG A 4 59.53 8.93 -24.96
N ARG A 5 58.26 9.21 -24.63
CA ARG A 5 57.67 8.98 -23.31
C ARG A 5 57.28 7.51 -23.17
N LEU A 6 57.61 6.86 -22.05
CA LEU A 6 56.89 5.69 -21.54
C LEU A 6 57.14 5.53 -20.01
N LEU A 7 56.11 5.00 -19.32
CA LEU A 7 56.07 4.21 -18.05
C LEU A 7 57.33 4.08 -17.14
N VAL A 8 57.26 3.93 -15.79
CA VAL A 8 56.17 4.11 -14.78
C VAL A 8 56.71 3.89 -13.32
N LEU A 9 55.96 4.39 -12.31
CA LEU A 9 55.85 3.90 -10.90
C LEU A 9 56.89 4.17 -9.77
N PHE A 10 56.31 4.17 -8.55
CA PHE A 10 56.81 3.86 -7.18
C PHE A 10 57.65 4.84 -6.33
N LEU A 11 56.94 5.73 -5.61
CA LEU A 11 56.71 5.73 -4.14
C LEU A 11 57.81 5.15 -3.19
N PHE A 12 58.39 5.96 -2.27
CA PHE A 12 58.27 5.86 -0.78
C PHE A 12 59.18 6.86 0.01
N ALA A 13 58.78 7.11 1.28
CA ALA A 13 59.44 7.63 2.51
C ALA A 13 60.99 7.83 2.62
N ALA A 14 61.59 8.55 3.59
CA ALA A 14 61.18 9.58 4.59
C ALA A 14 62.42 10.06 5.42
N THR A 15 62.19 10.81 6.50
CA THR A 15 63.02 11.03 7.73
C THR A 15 63.94 12.28 7.87
N ALA A 16 63.56 13.11 8.84
CA ALA A 16 64.31 13.61 10.02
C ALA A 16 65.64 14.41 9.91
N GLY A 17 65.74 15.46 10.75
CA GLY A 17 66.97 16.14 11.15
C GLY A 17 66.72 17.29 12.16
N CYS A 18 67.34 17.25 13.34
CA CYS A 18 67.23 18.27 14.40
C CYS A 18 68.59 18.96 14.67
N ASN A 19 68.64 20.21 15.18
CA ASN A 19 69.46 20.57 16.36
C ASN A 19 69.24 22.00 16.92
N THR A 20 69.62 22.20 18.20
CA THR A 20 69.45 23.42 19.05
C THR A 20 70.83 24.14 19.30
N PRO A 21 71.15 25.06 20.28
CA PRO A 21 70.58 25.31 21.64
C PRO A 21 70.48 26.86 22.02
N PRO A 22 70.82 27.45 23.22
CA PRO A 22 69.97 28.52 23.83
C PRO A 22 70.69 29.75 24.52
N ALA A 23 69.93 30.67 25.17
CA ALA A 23 70.41 31.48 26.33
C ALA A 23 69.31 32.26 27.14
N THR A 24 69.12 31.88 28.41
CA THR A 24 68.68 32.68 29.62
C THR A 24 67.35 33.49 29.71
N PRO A 25 66.65 33.49 30.89
CA PRO A 25 65.38 34.19 31.12
C PRO A 25 65.46 35.42 32.08
N PRO A 26 64.42 36.26 32.14
CA PRO A 26 64.07 37.08 33.31
C PRO A 26 62.71 36.70 33.92
N ALA A 27 62.44 37.18 35.15
CA ALA A 27 61.33 36.73 35.99
C ALA A 27 60.06 37.62 35.94
N ALA A 28 58.91 36.94 36.01
CA ALA A 28 57.61 37.34 36.60
C ALA A 28 57.09 38.80 36.50
N THR A 29 55.96 38.98 35.81
CA THR A 29 54.91 39.94 36.24
C THR A 29 53.53 39.57 35.66
N SER A 30 52.58 39.27 36.55
CA SER A 30 51.09 39.34 36.51
C SER A 30 50.25 38.98 35.25
N PRO A 31 49.01 38.46 35.42
CA PRO A 31 48.23 37.85 34.34
C PRO A 31 47.47 38.84 33.45
N HIS A 32 47.36 38.51 32.17
CA HIS A 32 46.47 39.18 31.20
C HIS A 32 45.28 38.23 30.89
N PRO A 33 44.02 38.69 30.95
CA PRO A 33 42.87 37.86 30.59
C PRO A 33 42.83 37.63 29.07
N ALA A 34 42.53 36.40 28.64
CA ALA A 34 42.46 36.05 27.23
C ALA A 34 41.24 36.69 26.52
N PRO A 35 41.35 37.11 25.25
CA PRO A 35 40.22 37.61 24.48
C PRO A 35 39.22 36.47 24.19
N ALA A 36 37.93 36.79 24.23
CA ALA A 36 36.85 35.83 23.98
C ALA A 36 36.85 35.35 22.50
N PRO A 37 36.48 34.08 22.23
CA PRO A 37 36.39 33.57 20.86
C PRO A 37 35.26 34.25 20.08
N ALA A 38 35.49 34.49 18.79
CA ALA A 38 34.47 35.00 17.88
C ALA A 38 33.37 33.95 17.64
N PRO A 39 32.11 34.36 17.42
CA PRO A 39 31.01 33.43 17.15
C PRO A 39 31.16 32.74 15.79
N GLU A 40 30.88 31.44 15.76
CA GLU A 40 30.85 30.64 14.53
C GLU A 40 29.70 31.06 13.60
N PRO A 41 29.85 30.94 12.27
CA PRO A 41 28.77 31.19 11.33
C PRO A 41 27.63 30.17 11.50
N PRO A 42 26.35 30.57 11.33
CA PRO A 42 25.22 29.67 11.54
C PRO A 42 25.19 28.54 10.50
N PRO A 43 24.68 27.35 10.86
CA PRO A 43 24.52 26.24 9.91
C PRO A 43 23.56 26.61 8.78
N ALA A 44 23.83 26.08 7.59
CA ALA A 44 22.95 26.24 6.44
C ALA A 44 21.57 25.59 6.71
N PRO A 45 20.46 26.15 6.20
CA PRO A 45 19.13 25.60 6.44
C PRO A 45 18.99 24.22 5.80
N GLU A 46 18.60 23.24 6.61
CA GLU A 46 18.19 21.92 6.13
C GLU A 46 16.97 22.04 5.19
N PRO A 47 16.85 21.18 4.17
CA PRO A 47 15.63 21.14 3.35
C PRO A 47 14.42 20.85 4.25
N PRO A 48 13.26 21.50 4.04
CA PRO A 48 12.17 21.50 4.99
C PRO A 48 11.65 20.08 5.24
N ALA A 49 11.85 19.59 6.47
CA ALA A 49 11.19 18.40 6.95
C ALA A 49 9.67 18.58 6.84
N LEU A 50 8.97 17.56 6.33
CA LEU A 50 7.52 17.58 6.27
C LEU A 50 6.96 17.74 7.69
N PRO A 51 6.00 18.66 7.93
CA PRO A 51 5.49 18.91 9.27
C PRO A 51 4.84 17.63 9.84
N PRO A 52 5.00 17.35 11.14
CA PRO A 52 4.38 16.19 11.77
C PRO A 52 2.86 16.26 11.61
N ALA A 53 2.25 15.12 11.22
CA ALA A 53 0.81 15.02 11.07
C ALA A 53 0.11 15.26 12.42
N THR A 54 -1.06 15.91 12.43
CA THR A 54 -1.83 16.07 13.67
C THR A 54 -2.33 14.72 14.18
N ALA A 55 -2.65 14.60 15.47
CA ALA A 55 -3.15 13.35 16.05
C ALA A 55 -4.38 12.77 15.31
N GLU A 56 -5.30 13.63 14.84
CA GLU A 56 -6.46 13.21 14.03
C GLU A 56 -6.04 12.70 12.64
N GLN A 57 -5.05 13.33 11.99
CA GLN A 57 -4.49 12.87 10.72
C GLN A 57 -3.74 11.54 10.90
N ALA A 58 -2.97 11.39 11.97
CA ALA A 58 -2.30 10.14 12.33
C ALA A 58 -3.32 9.01 12.57
N GLN A 59 -4.45 9.29 13.22
CA GLN A 59 -5.52 8.30 13.38
C GLN A 59 -6.16 7.90 12.05
N LYS A 60 -6.40 8.86 11.13
CA LYS A 60 -6.92 8.56 9.77
C LYS A 60 -5.94 7.71 8.96
N LEU A 61 -4.64 8.00 9.01
CA LEU A 61 -3.60 7.19 8.38
C LEU A 61 -3.56 5.76 8.95
N ALA A 62 -3.65 5.61 10.27
CA ALA A 62 -3.69 4.31 10.93
C ALA A 62 -4.95 3.49 10.56
N LEU A 63 -6.09 4.15 10.30
CA LEU A 63 -7.31 3.50 9.80
C LEU A 63 -7.16 3.09 8.32
N GLY A 64 -6.63 3.95 7.45
CA GLY A 64 -6.38 3.63 6.04
C GLY A 64 -5.41 2.47 5.86
N ALA A 65 -4.41 2.36 6.73
CA ALA A 65 -3.49 1.22 6.77
C ALA A 65 -4.19 -0.13 6.99
N ILE A 66 -5.32 -0.19 7.70
CA ILE A 66 -6.09 -1.44 7.86
C ILE A 66 -6.56 -1.96 6.49
N GLU A 67 -7.11 -1.07 5.67
CA GLU A 67 -7.61 -1.42 4.34
C GLU A 67 -6.48 -1.79 3.38
N LEU A 68 -5.35 -1.09 3.44
CA LEU A 68 -4.14 -1.46 2.71
C LEU A 68 -3.66 -2.87 3.08
N LEU A 69 -3.62 -3.22 4.38
CA LEU A 69 -3.26 -4.56 4.86
C LEU A 69 -4.27 -5.63 4.43
N GLN A 70 -5.57 -5.34 4.46
CA GLN A 70 -6.61 -6.27 3.99
C GLN A 70 -6.48 -6.61 2.50
N ASN A 71 -6.03 -5.63 1.69
CA ASN A 71 -5.78 -5.79 0.26
C ASN A 71 -4.38 -6.36 -0.06
N GLY A 72 -3.53 -6.62 0.95
CA GLY A 72 -2.17 -7.15 0.79
C GLY A 72 -1.10 -6.10 0.42
N ASN A 73 -1.43 -4.81 0.49
CA ASN A 73 -0.52 -3.70 0.21
C ASN A 73 0.34 -3.36 1.44
N GLU A 74 1.17 -4.31 1.89
CA GLU A 74 2.01 -4.19 3.10
C GLU A 74 2.92 -2.95 3.07
N ASP A 75 3.62 -2.69 1.96
CA ASP A 75 4.56 -1.55 1.86
C ASP A 75 3.88 -0.20 2.06
N ASN A 76 2.72 0.00 1.40
CA ASN A 76 1.94 1.23 1.54
C ASN A 76 1.38 1.36 2.96
N ALA A 77 0.86 0.27 3.55
CA ALA A 77 0.38 0.28 4.93
C ALA A 77 1.52 0.64 5.90
N ARG A 78 2.72 0.10 5.69
CA ARG A 78 3.89 0.39 6.51
C ARG A 78 4.29 1.87 6.41
N ALA A 79 4.26 2.46 5.23
CA ALA A 79 4.51 3.89 5.03
C ALA A 79 3.44 4.78 5.70
N ASP A 80 2.16 4.40 5.62
CA ASP A 80 1.05 5.10 6.31
C ASP A 80 1.20 5.05 7.83
N LEU A 81 1.54 3.87 8.37
CA LEU A 81 1.76 3.67 9.80
C LEU A 81 3.01 4.37 10.32
N GLN A 82 4.08 4.46 9.53
CA GLN A 82 5.26 5.27 9.86
C GLN A 82 4.91 6.76 9.93
N ARG A 83 4.12 7.27 8.97
CA ARG A 83 3.64 8.66 8.99
C ARG A 83 2.69 8.93 10.16
N ALA A 84 1.82 7.97 10.49
CA ALA A 84 0.96 8.04 11.66
C ALA A 84 1.77 8.14 12.96
N LEU A 85 2.78 7.28 13.15
CA LEU A 85 3.64 7.28 14.33
C LEU A 85 4.57 8.51 14.41
N GLY A 86 4.91 9.12 13.28
CA GLY A 86 5.65 10.39 13.24
C GLY A 86 4.80 11.61 13.65
N GLY A 87 3.48 11.54 13.48
CA GLY A 87 2.54 12.58 13.94
C GLY A 87 2.02 12.35 15.37
N ASP A 88 1.68 11.11 15.71
CA ASP A 88 1.32 10.68 17.06
C ASP A 88 2.07 9.38 17.43
N PRO A 89 3.21 9.50 18.14
CA PRO A 89 3.95 8.34 18.64
C PRO A 89 3.15 7.45 19.60
N ASN A 90 2.07 7.96 20.22
CA ASN A 90 1.24 7.23 21.18
C ASN A 90 0.02 6.55 20.53
N ASN A 91 -0.10 6.61 19.20
CA ASN A 91 -1.21 6.00 18.47
C ASN A 91 -1.19 4.46 18.59
N LYS A 92 -1.98 3.94 19.54
CA LYS A 92 -2.04 2.51 19.88
C LYS A 92 -2.40 1.61 18.70
N LEU A 93 -3.27 2.09 17.78
CA LEU A 93 -3.64 1.36 16.57
C LEU A 93 -2.43 1.24 15.63
N ALA A 94 -1.74 2.35 15.39
CA ALA A 94 -0.57 2.37 14.52
C ALA A 94 0.57 1.51 15.08
N GLN A 95 0.83 1.59 16.39
CA GLN A 95 1.80 0.73 17.09
C GLN A 95 1.46 -0.76 16.98
N ASN A 96 0.18 -1.13 17.16
CA ASN A 96 -0.29 -2.51 17.08
C ASN A 96 -0.09 -3.07 15.66
N LEU A 97 -0.58 -2.37 14.63
CA LEU A 97 -0.44 -2.78 13.23
C LEU A 97 1.04 -2.84 12.80
N MET A 98 1.87 -1.87 13.18
CA MET A 98 3.31 -1.88 12.88
C MET A 98 4.04 -3.07 13.52
N ARG A 99 3.65 -3.47 14.73
CA ARG A 99 4.17 -4.68 15.38
C ARG A 99 3.79 -5.94 14.60
N GLN A 100 2.57 -6.02 14.08
CA GLN A 100 2.12 -7.16 13.29
C GLN A 100 2.82 -7.30 11.93
N ILE A 101 3.30 -6.18 11.35
CA ILE A 101 4.12 -6.19 10.13
C ILE A 101 5.55 -6.64 10.45
N THR A 102 6.16 -6.09 11.50
CA THR A 102 7.60 -6.25 11.77
C THR A 102 7.97 -7.51 12.56
N ALA A 103 7.10 -8.02 13.43
CA ALA A 103 7.37 -9.23 14.22
C ALA A 103 7.20 -10.52 13.39
N ASP A 104 7.86 -11.60 13.81
CA ASP A 104 7.62 -12.93 13.25
C ASP A 104 6.38 -13.59 13.90
N PRO A 105 5.40 -14.10 13.12
CA PRO A 105 4.19 -14.72 13.67
C PRO A 105 4.46 -15.92 14.60
N GLY A 106 5.50 -16.72 14.32
CA GLY A 106 5.89 -17.87 15.15
C GLY A 106 6.59 -17.49 16.46
N THR A 107 7.04 -16.23 16.59
CA THR A 107 7.58 -15.68 17.85
C THR A 107 6.54 -14.92 18.67
N LEU A 108 5.57 -14.27 18.02
CA LEU A 108 4.47 -13.56 18.70
C LEU A 108 3.48 -14.53 19.35
N PHE A 109 3.32 -15.71 18.76
CA PHE A 109 2.42 -16.73 19.27
C PHE A 109 3.18 -17.85 19.96
N ASN A 110 2.69 -18.26 21.13
CA ASN A 110 3.11 -19.50 21.76
C ASN A 110 2.91 -20.66 20.77
N ARG A 111 3.74 -21.71 20.85
CA ARG A 111 3.74 -22.84 19.89
C ARG A 111 2.44 -23.68 19.90
N GLU A 112 1.50 -23.37 20.78
CA GLU A 112 0.15 -23.94 20.82
C GLU A 112 -0.76 -23.29 19.76
N SER A 113 -1.46 -24.13 19.02
CA SER A 113 -2.36 -23.71 17.94
C SER A 113 -3.31 -24.85 17.60
N PHE A 114 -4.54 -24.53 17.17
CA PHE A 114 -5.51 -25.52 16.71
C PHE A 114 -5.94 -25.26 15.26
N SER A 115 -6.56 -26.25 14.63
CA SER A 115 -7.10 -26.12 13.27
C SER A 115 -8.56 -25.68 13.33
N TYR A 116 -8.94 -24.72 12.49
CA TYR A 116 -10.30 -24.22 12.37
C TYR A 116 -10.70 -24.17 10.88
N VAL A 117 -11.85 -24.73 10.54
CA VAL A 117 -12.40 -24.66 9.18
C VAL A 117 -13.26 -23.40 9.06
N VAL A 118 -12.86 -22.48 8.17
CA VAL A 118 -13.55 -21.21 7.92
C VAL A 118 -14.99 -21.46 7.49
N ARG A 119 -15.95 -20.89 8.20
CA ARG A 119 -17.37 -21.02 7.85
C ARG A 119 -17.77 -19.93 6.86
N PRO A 120 -18.81 -20.14 6.02
CA PRO A 120 -19.37 -19.06 5.21
C PRO A 120 -19.73 -17.84 6.07
N GLY A 121 -19.16 -16.68 5.75
CA GLY A 121 -19.35 -15.44 6.51
C GLY A 121 -18.31 -15.15 7.59
N ASP A 122 -17.37 -16.07 7.89
CA ASP A 122 -16.23 -15.79 8.76
C ASP A 122 -15.22 -14.85 8.06
N SER A 123 -14.65 -13.91 8.81
CA SER A 123 -13.51 -13.08 8.39
C SER A 123 -12.34 -13.21 9.36
N LEU A 124 -11.11 -12.99 8.87
CA LEU A 124 -9.91 -13.01 9.72
C LEU A 124 -9.99 -12.01 10.90
N ALA A 125 -10.72 -10.90 10.75
CA ALA A 125 -10.92 -9.94 11.84
C ALA A 125 -11.88 -10.47 12.93
N GLN A 126 -12.97 -11.14 12.54
CA GLN A 126 -13.86 -11.81 13.50
C GLN A 126 -13.17 -12.98 14.20
N LEU A 127 -12.41 -13.80 13.46
CA LEU A 127 -11.66 -14.93 14.00
C LEU A 127 -10.54 -14.46 14.94
N ALA A 128 -9.79 -13.41 14.57
CA ALA A 128 -8.81 -12.78 15.44
C ALA A 128 -9.47 -12.18 16.69
N LYS A 129 -10.62 -11.50 16.56
CA LYS A 129 -11.35 -10.99 17.73
C LYS A 129 -11.81 -12.10 18.67
N ARG A 130 -12.29 -13.22 18.11
CA ARG A 130 -12.82 -14.36 18.86
C ARG A 130 -11.74 -15.17 19.58
N TYR A 131 -10.61 -15.42 18.93
CA TYR A 131 -9.58 -16.33 19.44
C TYR A 131 -8.31 -15.64 19.96
N LEU A 132 -7.97 -14.44 19.46
CA LEU A 132 -6.82 -13.64 19.92
C LEU A 132 -7.25 -12.41 20.75
N GLY A 133 -8.56 -12.13 20.85
CA GLY A 133 -9.12 -11.03 21.65
C GLY A 133 -9.10 -9.65 20.97
N ASP A 134 -8.43 -9.51 19.83
CA ASP A 134 -8.24 -8.25 19.10
C ASP A 134 -8.61 -8.40 17.61
N SER A 135 -9.59 -7.63 17.13
CA SER A 135 -10.02 -7.62 15.73
C SER A 135 -8.91 -7.17 14.77
N TYR A 136 -8.01 -6.30 15.25
CA TYR A 136 -6.90 -5.79 14.44
C TYR A 136 -5.80 -6.85 14.25
N SER A 137 -5.76 -7.92 15.05
CA SER A 137 -4.82 -9.04 14.88
C SER A 137 -5.12 -9.95 13.66
N PHE A 138 -6.04 -9.55 12.77
CA PHE A 138 -6.32 -10.25 11.52
C PHE A 138 -5.10 -10.41 10.62
N TYR A 139 -4.19 -9.42 10.63
CA TYR A 139 -3.07 -9.38 9.69
C TYR A 139 -1.93 -10.30 10.13
N ILE A 140 -1.59 -10.32 11.41
CA ILE A 140 -0.65 -11.31 11.95
C ILE A 140 -1.21 -12.74 11.85
N LEU A 141 -2.53 -12.93 12.00
CA LEU A 141 -3.20 -14.22 11.78
C LEU A 141 -3.13 -14.65 10.31
N ALA A 142 -3.24 -13.71 9.36
CA ALA A 142 -3.04 -13.96 7.94
C ALA A 142 -1.59 -14.42 7.67
N ARG A 143 -0.59 -13.68 8.18
CA ARG A 143 0.84 -14.02 8.04
C ARG A 143 1.16 -15.39 8.66
N TYR A 144 0.61 -15.72 9.83
CA TYR A 144 0.75 -17.04 10.46
C TYR A 144 0.23 -18.20 9.60
N ASN A 145 -0.74 -17.91 8.72
CA ASN A 145 -1.33 -18.85 7.76
C ASN A 145 -0.78 -18.71 6.32
N ASN A 146 0.27 -17.91 6.12
CA ASN A 146 0.84 -17.58 4.81
C ASN A 146 -0.16 -16.92 3.82
N ILE A 147 -1.21 -16.27 4.33
CA ILE A 147 -2.22 -15.56 3.54
C ILE A 147 -1.73 -14.14 3.25
N LYS A 148 -1.42 -13.87 1.97
CA LYS A 148 -0.95 -12.55 1.52
C LYS A 148 -2.04 -11.48 1.44
N VAL A 149 -3.28 -11.87 1.15
CA VAL A 149 -4.43 -10.96 0.99
C VAL A 149 -5.54 -11.37 1.96
N PRO A 150 -5.61 -10.76 3.17
CA PRO A 150 -6.58 -11.13 4.19
C PRO A 150 -8.05 -11.05 3.74
N LYS A 151 -8.39 -10.16 2.79
CA LYS A 151 -9.74 -10.01 2.23
C LYS A 151 -10.17 -11.18 1.32
N GLN A 152 -9.25 -12.08 0.94
CA GLN A 152 -9.50 -13.25 0.07
C GLN A 152 -9.60 -14.57 0.84
N LEU A 153 -10.01 -14.55 2.12
CA LEU A 153 -10.23 -15.77 2.90
C LEU A 153 -11.35 -16.63 2.27
N ALA A 154 -11.05 -17.88 1.92
CA ALA A 154 -12.04 -18.78 1.35
C ALA A 154 -12.82 -19.54 2.45
N SER A 155 -14.13 -19.70 2.27
CA SER A 155 -14.92 -20.63 3.09
C SER A 155 -14.48 -22.07 2.85
N GLY A 156 -14.52 -22.91 3.88
CA GLY A 156 -13.96 -24.26 3.87
C GLY A 156 -12.44 -24.32 4.00
N GLN A 157 -11.72 -23.19 3.93
CA GLN A 157 -10.27 -23.17 4.15
C GLN A 157 -9.96 -23.59 5.59
N THR A 158 -8.95 -24.46 5.78
CA THR A 158 -8.43 -24.77 7.12
C THR A 158 -7.40 -23.72 7.50
N LEU A 159 -7.69 -22.96 8.56
CA LEU A 159 -6.75 -22.05 9.23
C LEU A 159 -6.14 -22.72 10.45
N ARG A 160 -4.88 -22.41 10.69
CA ARG A 160 -4.19 -22.62 11.95
C ARG A 160 -4.41 -21.40 12.82
N ILE A 161 -5.16 -21.54 13.91
CA ILE A 161 -5.45 -20.46 14.86
C ILE A 161 -4.50 -20.59 16.06
N PRO A 162 -3.69 -19.56 16.36
CA PRO A 162 -2.86 -19.52 17.56
C PRO A 162 -3.66 -19.61 18.86
N GLY A 163 -3.08 -20.25 19.87
CA GLY A 163 -3.67 -20.37 21.21
C GLY A 163 -4.37 -21.70 21.47
N LYS A 164 -5.13 -21.75 22.56
CA LYS A 164 -5.84 -22.96 23.02
C LYS A 164 -7.26 -22.98 22.45
N GLN A 165 -7.66 -24.14 21.92
CA GLN A 165 -9.00 -24.34 21.38
C GLN A 165 -10.06 -24.16 22.48
N PRO A 166 -11.06 -23.28 22.31
CA PRO A 166 -12.15 -23.16 23.28
C PRO A 166 -12.98 -24.44 23.36
N VAL A 167 -13.34 -24.84 24.58
CA VAL A 167 -13.97 -26.14 24.89
C VAL A 167 -15.38 -26.30 24.27
N GLY A 168 -15.96 -25.23 23.72
CA GLY A 168 -17.26 -25.26 23.01
C GLY A 168 -17.18 -25.36 21.48
N ASP A 169 -16.01 -25.21 20.85
CA ASP A 169 -15.85 -25.20 19.38
C ASP A 169 -15.37 -26.54 18.79
N ALA A 170 -15.30 -27.60 19.60
CA ALA A 170 -14.78 -28.92 19.22
C ALA A 170 -15.76 -29.75 18.35
N THR A 171 -16.15 -29.23 17.19
CA THR A 171 -16.96 -29.92 16.17
C THR A 171 -16.37 -29.78 14.76
N ALA A 172 -15.10 -30.15 14.63
CA ALA A 172 -14.46 -30.49 13.35
C ALA A 172 -13.29 -31.46 13.62
N THR A 173 -13.60 -32.73 13.87
CA THR A 173 -12.57 -33.78 14.01
C THR A 173 -11.73 -33.82 12.73
N ALA A 174 -10.40 -33.76 12.88
CA ALA A 174 -9.49 -33.89 11.74
C ALA A 174 -9.72 -35.23 11.02
N PRO A 175 -9.63 -35.28 9.67
CA PRO A 175 -9.58 -36.56 8.96
C PRO A 175 -8.37 -37.35 9.44
N ALA A 176 -8.61 -38.51 10.05
CA ALA A 176 -7.53 -39.43 10.40
C ALA A 176 -6.88 -39.99 9.11
N PRO A 177 -5.56 -40.26 9.11
CA PRO A 177 -4.92 -40.89 7.96
C PRO A 177 -5.51 -42.30 7.75
N ALA A 178 -6.13 -42.53 6.59
CA ALA A 178 -6.80 -43.79 6.28
C ALA A 178 -5.80 -44.93 6.04
N PRO A 179 -6.02 -46.14 6.60
CA PRO A 179 -5.26 -47.33 6.24
C PRO A 179 -5.63 -47.82 4.83
N ALA A 180 -4.73 -48.60 4.21
CA ALA A 180 -4.86 -49.08 2.83
C ALA A 180 -6.09 -50.00 2.63
N PRO A 181 -6.75 -49.96 1.45
CA PRO A 181 -7.96 -50.74 1.20
C PRO A 181 -7.67 -52.21 0.82
N ALA A 182 -8.45 -53.12 1.38
CA ALA A 182 -8.66 -54.49 0.92
C ALA A 182 -10.12 -54.64 0.40
N PRO A 183 -10.43 -55.60 -0.49
CA PRO A 183 -11.56 -55.48 -1.42
C PRO A 183 -12.96 -55.76 -0.81
N ALA A 184 -13.97 -55.16 -1.45
CA ALA A 184 -15.36 -55.13 -1.00
C ALA A 184 -16.23 -56.29 -1.52
N PRO A 185 -17.37 -56.56 -0.85
CA PRO A 185 -18.63 -56.95 -1.49
C PRO A 185 -19.60 -55.77 -1.58
N ALA A 186 -20.42 -55.73 -2.63
CA ALA A 186 -21.14 -54.53 -3.07
C ALA A 186 -22.49 -54.28 -2.34
N PRO A 187 -22.86 -53.01 -2.08
CA PRO A 187 -24.24 -52.61 -1.82
C PRO A 187 -25.03 -52.37 -3.13
N ALA A 188 -26.35 -52.55 -3.06
CA ALA A 188 -27.30 -52.27 -4.14
C ALA A 188 -27.34 -50.75 -4.47
N PRO A 189 -27.81 -50.35 -5.69
CA PRO A 189 -27.64 -48.98 -6.17
C PRO A 189 -28.54 -47.98 -5.45
N ALA A 190 -27.96 -47.21 -4.53
CA ALA A 190 -28.41 -45.86 -4.23
C ALA A 190 -28.21 -44.97 -5.48
N PRO A 191 -28.99 -43.88 -5.65
CA PRO A 191 -28.79 -42.96 -6.78
C PRO A 191 -27.35 -42.43 -6.77
N ALA A 192 -26.74 -42.40 -7.96
CA ALA A 192 -25.34 -42.06 -8.11
C ALA A 192 -25.01 -40.71 -7.43
N PRO A 193 -23.88 -40.60 -6.71
CA PRO A 193 -23.39 -39.29 -6.30
C PRO A 193 -23.20 -38.46 -7.57
N VAL A 194 -23.86 -37.29 -7.63
CA VAL A 194 -23.54 -36.32 -8.67
C VAL A 194 -22.05 -36.04 -8.54
N ALA A 195 -21.29 -36.33 -9.60
CA ALA A 195 -19.84 -36.18 -9.57
C ALA A 195 -19.48 -34.78 -9.07
N ALA A 196 -18.50 -34.69 -8.16
CA ALA A 196 -18.00 -33.40 -7.71
C ALA A 196 -17.67 -32.56 -8.94
N LEU A 197 -18.35 -31.42 -9.08
CA LEU A 197 -18.19 -30.55 -10.24
C LEU A 197 -16.69 -30.22 -10.41
N PRO A 198 -16.16 -30.21 -11.65
CA PRO A 198 -14.80 -29.75 -11.87
C PRO A 198 -14.65 -28.33 -11.30
N PRO A 199 -13.43 -27.91 -10.90
CA PRO A 199 -13.20 -26.57 -10.37
C PRO A 199 -13.80 -25.55 -11.34
N ALA A 200 -14.79 -24.79 -10.85
CA ALA A 200 -15.63 -23.95 -11.70
C ALA A 200 -14.76 -23.00 -12.53
N GLU A 201 -14.97 -23.02 -13.85
CA GLU A 201 -14.32 -22.05 -14.74
C GLU A 201 -14.66 -20.62 -14.28
N PRO A 202 -13.70 -19.68 -14.31
CA PRO A 202 -13.94 -18.31 -13.88
C PRO A 202 -15.10 -17.73 -14.70
N THR A 203 -16.13 -17.23 -14.01
CA THR A 203 -17.37 -16.77 -14.66
C THR A 203 -17.11 -15.58 -15.59
N ILE A 204 -18.09 -15.21 -16.43
CA ILE A 204 -17.95 -13.99 -17.24
C ILE A 204 -17.69 -12.77 -16.36
N GLY A 205 -18.36 -12.69 -15.19
CA GLY A 205 -18.12 -11.67 -14.18
C GLY A 205 -16.68 -11.67 -13.66
N ASP A 206 -16.14 -12.83 -13.25
CA ASP A 206 -14.76 -12.94 -12.74
C ASP A 206 -13.73 -12.52 -13.80
N ARG A 207 -13.97 -12.88 -15.07
CA ARG A 207 -13.10 -12.51 -16.19
C ARG A 207 -13.14 -11.01 -16.48
N GLU A 208 -14.31 -10.38 -16.43
CA GLU A 208 -14.44 -8.91 -16.56
C GLU A 208 -13.82 -8.18 -15.36
N TYR A 209 -14.00 -8.67 -14.13
CA TYR A 209 -13.37 -8.09 -12.94
C TYR A 209 -11.84 -8.19 -13.00
N ALA A 210 -11.30 -9.33 -13.45
CA ALA A 210 -9.88 -9.50 -13.69
C ALA A 210 -9.35 -8.64 -14.85
N ARG A 211 -10.16 -8.39 -15.89
CA ARG A 211 -9.85 -7.43 -16.97
C ARG A 211 -9.79 -6.00 -16.42
N ALA A 212 -10.74 -5.62 -15.56
CA ALA A 212 -10.81 -4.30 -14.93
C ALA A 212 -9.56 -4.00 -14.08
N GLN A 213 -9.13 -4.95 -13.25
CA GLN A 213 -7.92 -4.83 -12.45
C GLN A 213 -6.64 -4.69 -13.28
N ARG A 214 -6.56 -5.33 -14.46
CA ARG A 214 -5.42 -5.16 -15.38
C ARG A 214 -5.42 -3.77 -16.01
N ALA A 215 -6.60 -3.26 -16.36
CA ALA A 215 -6.76 -1.90 -16.89
C ALA A 215 -6.42 -0.83 -15.85
N GLU A 216 -6.87 -0.97 -14.59
CA GLU A 216 -6.44 -0.12 -13.45
C GLU A 216 -4.90 -0.07 -13.35
N LYS A 217 -4.25 -1.25 -13.34
CA LYS A 217 -2.78 -1.36 -13.24
C LYS A 217 -2.04 -0.79 -14.45
N ALA A 218 -2.67 -0.75 -15.62
CA ALA A 218 -2.15 -0.12 -16.82
C ALA A 218 -2.42 1.40 -16.87
N GLY A 219 -3.20 1.96 -15.93
CA GLY A 219 -3.64 3.35 -15.94
C GLY A 219 -4.81 3.65 -16.90
N ASP A 220 -5.37 2.63 -17.55
CA ASP A 220 -6.53 2.78 -18.44
C ASP A 220 -7.83 2.76 -17.62
N LEU A 221 -8.13 3.92 -17.03
CA LEU A 221 -9.31 4.12 -16.19
C LEU A 221 -10.63 3.93 -16.98
N GLN A 222 -10.64 4.19 -18.28
CA GLN A 222 -11.84 3.99 -19.12
C GLN A 222 -12.11 2.49 -19.28
N ALA A 223 -11.13 1.72 -19.74
CA ALA A 223 -11.30 0.27 -19.92
C ALA A 223 -11.52 -0.47 -18.58
N ALA A 224 -11.01 0.09 -17.47
CA ALA A 224 -11.29 -0.39 -16.11
C ALA A 224 -12.75 -0.14 -15.71
N TYR A 225 -13.27 1.08 -15.87
CA TYR A 225 -14.65 1.43 -15.58
C TYR A 225 -15.64 0.54 -16.34
N ASP A 226 -15.45 0.39 -17.65
CA ASP A 226 -16.32 -0.41 -18.52
C ASP A 226 -16.32 -1.89 -18.13
N ALA A 227 -15.18 -2.41 -17.65
CA ALA A 227 -15.06 -3.79 -17.19
C ALA A 227 -15.63 -4.02 -15.80
N TYR A 228 -15.48 -3.08 -14.85
CA TYR A 228 -16.14 -3.17 -13.55
C TYR A 228 -17.66 -3.07 -13.68
N LYS A 229 -18.18 -2.22 -14.58
CA LYS A 229 -19.61 -2.20 -14.89
C LYS A 229 -20.09 -3.55 -15.40
N ARG A 230 -19.42 -4.14 -16.40
CA ARG A 230 -19.78 -5.49 -16.87
C ARG A 230 -19.71 -6.55 -15.76
N ALA A 231 -18.70 -6.50 -14.89
CA ALA A 231 -18.64 -7.38 -13.72
C ALA A 231 -19.81 -7.16 -12.74
N ALA A 232 -20.29 -5.92 -12.58
CA ALA A 232 -21.44 -5.58 -11.76
C ALA A 232 -22.76 -6.09 -12.36
N ASP A 233 -22.89 -6.13 -13.69
CA ASP A 233 -24.03 -6.75 -14.37
C ASP A 233 -24.13 -8.27 -14.08
N TYR A 234 -23.00 -8.93 -13.78
CA TYR A 234 -22.93 -10.31 -13.29
C TYR A 234 -22.91 -10.43 -11.75
N ALA A 235 -23.26 -9.36 -11.03
CA ALA A 235 -23.32 -9.30 -9.56
C ALA A 235 -22.01 -9.69 -8.83
N VAL A 236 -20.84 -9.48 -9.45
CA VAL A 236 -19.54 -9.77 -8.81
C VAL A 236 -19.36 -8.91 -7.54
N PRO A 237 -19.05 -9.48 -6.37
CA PRO A 237 -18.89 -8.71 -5.13
C PRO A 237 -17.86 -7.56 -5.26
N GLY A 238 -18.24 -6.36 -4.83
CA GLY A 238 -17.38 -5.17 -4.86
C GLY A 238 -17.17 -4.51 -6.24
N SER A 239 -17.62 -5.14 -7.33
CA SER A 239 -17.49 -4.59 -8.69
C SER A 239 -18.21 -3.26 -8.90
N LYS A 240 -19.38 -3.07 -8.29
CA LYS A 240 -20.14 -1.81 -8.35
C LYS A 240 -19.39 -0.66 -7.67
N GLU A 241 -18.96 -0.86 -6.43
CA GLU A 241 -18.14 0.10 -5.67
C GLU A 241 -16.87 0.48 -6.45
N LYS A 242 -16.20 -0.50 -7.05
CA LYS A 242 -15.06 -0.27 -7.95
C LYS A 242 -15.41 0.52 -9.21
N ALA A 243 -16.56 0.28 -9.82
CA ALA A 243 -17.03 1.09 -10.96
C ALA A 243 -17.26 2.55 -10.52
N ASP A 244 -17.90 2.77 -9.37
CA ASP A 244 -18.19 4.10 -8.82
C ASP A 244 -16.90 4.86 -8.43
N ASP A 245 -15.88 4.17 -7.91
CA ASP A 245 -14.55 4.73 -7.63
C ASP A 245 -13.82 5.16 -8.90
N VAL A 246 -13.72 4.26 -9.89
CA VAL A 246 -13.02 4.54 -11.15
C VAL A 246 -13.76 5.62 -11.95
N HIS A 247 -15.09 5.66 -11.89
CA HIS A 247 -15.90 6.73 -12.48
C HIS A 247 -15.52 8.11 -11.94
N ARG A 248 -15.45 8.27 -10.61
CA ARG A 248 -15.04 9.52 -9.96
C ARG A 248 -13.63 9.94 -10.36
N LEU A 249 -12.69 8.99 -10.43
CA LEU A 249 -11.32 9.25 -10.89
C LEU A 249 -11.27 9.67 -12.38
N LEU A 250 -12.06 9.02 -13.23
CA LEU A 250 -12.14 9.30 -14.66
C LEU A 250 -12.73 10.71 -14.94
N VAL A 251 -13.81 11.08 -14.23
CA VAL A 251 -14.39 12.43 -14.23
C VAL A 251 -13.37 13.47 -13.78
N ALA A 252 -12.68 13.23 -12.65
CA ALA A 252 -11.65 14.14 -12.15
C ALA A 252 -10.48 14.29 -13.14
N ARG A 253 -10.07 13.21 -13.79
CA ARG A 253 -8.98 13.21 -14.78
C ARG A 253 -9.34 14.03 -16.01
N TYR A 254 -10.50 13.79 -16.63
CA TYR A 254 -10.94 14.58 -17.79
C TYR A 254 -11.14 16.06 -17.43
N ALA A 255 -11.66 16.37 -16.24
CA ALA A 255 -11.80 17.75 -15.76
C ALA A 255 -10.44 18.44 -15.55
N GLN A 256 -9.41 17.72 -15.10
CA GLN A 256 -8.05 18.26 -15.02
C GLN A 256 -7.47 18.50 -16.41
N ASP A 257 -7.50 17.49 -17.29
CA ASP A 257 -6.94 17.58 -18.63
C ASP A 257 -7.66 18.67 -19.48
N ALA A 258 -8.95 18.90 -19.27
CA ALA A 258 -9.72 19.98 -19.89
C ALA A 258 -9.22 21.37 -19.48
N ARG A 259 -8.97 21.57 -18.17
CA ARG A 259 -8.38 22.81 -17.64
C ARG A 259 -6.96 23.03 -18.16
N THR A 260 -6.16 21.97 -18.27
CA THR A 260 -4.82 22.03 -18.86
C THR A 260 -4.84 22.40 -20.34
N ALA A 261 -5.79 21.87 -21.13
CA ALA A 261 -5.97 22.28 -22.53
C ALA A 261 -6.40 23.76 -22.62
N PHE A 262 -7.37 24.19 -21.82
CA PHE A 262 -7.82 25.59 -21.77
C PHE A 262 -6.68 26.56 -21.42
N ALA A 263 -5.85 26.22 -20.43
CA ALA A 263 -4.68 27.02 -20.03
C ALA A 263 -3.62 27.12 -21.14
N LYS A 264 -3.55 26.15 -22.05
CA LYS A 264 -2.70 26.15 -23.25
C LYS A 264 -3.34 26.85 -24.46
N GLN A 265 -4.50 27.49 -24.28
CA GLN A 265 -5.35 28.06 -25.35
C GLN A 265 -5.87 27.02 -26.37
N ASP A 266 -5.75 25.72 -26.07
CA ASP A 266 -6.37 24.62 -26.83
C ASP A 266 -7.85 24.52 -26.44
N LEU A 267 -8.65 25.45 -26.98
CA LEU A 267 -10.09 25.54 -26.68
C LEU A 267 -10.88 24.35 -27.21
N ASP A 268 -10.48 23.79 -28.35
CA ASP A 268 -11.09 22.59 -28.93
C ASP A 268 -10.83 21.36 -28.06
N GLY A 269 -9.57 21.12 -27.67
CA GLY A 269 -9.23 20.05 -26.74
C GLY A 269 -9.81 20.24 -25.33
N ALA A 270 -10.05 21.49 -24.89
CA ALA A 270 -10.76 21.77 -23.65
C ALA A 270 -12.25 21.40 -23.76
N ILE A 271 -12.93 21.81 -24.85
CA ILE A 271 -14.34 21.50 -25.09
C ILE A 271 -14.55 19.99 -25.21
N GLU A 272 -13.69 19.26 -25.93
CA GLU A 272 -13.81 17.81 -26.06
C GLU A 272 -13.75 17.12 -24.68
N ARG A 273 -12.77 17.49 -23.86
CA ARG A 273 -12.57 16.88 -22.53
C ARG A 273 -13.70 17.25 -21.56
N TRP A 274 -14.24 18.46 -21.63
CA TRP A 274 -15.46 18.79 -20.88
C TRP A 274 -16.68 18.01 -21.36
N ASN A 275 -16.83 17.78 -22.68
CA ASN A 275 -17.88 16.91 -23.21
C ASN A 275 -17.71 15.45 -22.71
N ARG A 276 -16.47 14.96 -22.52
CA ARG A 276 -16.22 13.66 -21.87
C ARG A 276 -16.68 13.65 -20.41
N VAL A 277 -16.40 14.69 -19.63
CA VAL A 277 -16.94 14.82 -18.26
C VAL A 277 -18.46 14.78 -18.28
N LEU A 278 -19.11 15.54 -19.15
CA LEU A 278 -20.59 15.59 -19.25
C LEU A 278 -21.21 14.30 -19.79
N SER A 279 -20.46 13.49 -20.54
CA SER A 279 -20.90 12.14 -20.96
C SER A 279 -20.81 11.12 -19.83
N LEU A 280 -20.01 11.37 -18.79
CA LEU A 280 -19.86 10.51 -17.61
C LEU A 280 -20.76 10.98 -16.46
N ASP A 281 -20.91 12.29 -16.31
CA ASP A 281 -21.67 12.99 -15.27
C ASP A 281 -22.42 14.18 -15.92
N PRO A 282 -23.63 13.95 -16.48
CA PRO A 282 -24.42 14.99 -17.15
C PRO A 282 -24.81 16.14 -16.22
N ASP A 283 -24.96 15.84 -14.92
CA ASP A 283 -25.36 16.80 -13.90
C ASP A 283 -24.21 17.72 -13.47
N ASN A 284 -22.98 17.48 -13.93
CA ASN A 284 -21.80 18.27 -13.58
C ASN A 284 -21.89 19.76 -13.99
N GLY A 285 -22.40 20.59 -13.07
CA GLY A 285 -22.59 22.03 -13.31
C GLY A 285 -21.29 22.77 -13.60
N THR A 286 -20.17 22.37 -13.00
CA THR A 286 -18.85 22.95 -13.28
C THR A 286 -18.41 22.68 -14.71
N ALA A 287 -18.52 21.43 -15.19
CA ALA A 287 -18.16 21.09 -16.56
C ALA A 287 -19.04 21.82 -17.60
N ARG A 288 -20.36 21.96 -17.35
CA ARG A 288 -21.25 22.76 -18.22
C ARG A 288 -20.79 24.22 -18.31
N LEU A 289 -20.46 24.84 -17.17
CA LEU A 289 -20.00 26.24 -17.13
C LEU A 289 -18.65 26.44 -17.82
N GLU A 290 -17.66 25.58 -17.55
CA GLU A 290 -16.33 25.69 -18.17
C GLU A 290 -16.34 25.38 -19.67
N GLN A 291 -17.19 24.45 -20.11
CA GLN A 291 -17.41 24.17 -21.54
C GLN A 291 -18.00 25.38 -22.27
N GLN A 292 -19.03 26.02 -21.68
CA GLN A 292 -19.64 27.23 -22.24
C GLN A 292 -18.65 28.41 -22.31
N LYS A 293 -17.78 28.57 -21.30
CA LYS A 293 -16.69 29.57 -21.32
C LYS A 293 -15.74 29.34 -22.51
N ALA A 294 -15.31 28.10 -22.72
CA ALA A 294 -14.43 27.73 -23.82
C ALA A 294 -15.07 27.97 -25.20
N GLN A 295 -16.35 27.60 -25.38
CA GLN A 295 -17.10 27.91 -26.60
C GLN A 295 -17.20 29.41 -26.86
N THR A 296 -17.57 30.19 -25.84
CA THR A 296 -17.71 31.65 -25.93
C THR A 296 -16.40 32.32 -26.32
N LEU A 297 -15.28 31.89 -25.72
CA LEU A 297 -13.96 32.42 -26.06
C LEU A 297 -13.54 32.03 -27.49
N LYS A 298 -13.81 30.78 -27.92
CA LYS A 298 -13.53 30.33 -29.29
C LYS A 298 -14.29 31.16 -30.33
N GLN A 299 -15.58 31.43 -30.09
CA GLN A 299 -16.40 32.29 -30.96
C GLN A 299 -15.85 33.72 -31.04
N LYS A 300 -15.46 34.32 -29.91
CA LYS A 300 -14.85 35.66 -29.88
C LYS A 300 -13.54 35.71 -30.66
N LEU A 301 -12.66 34.72 -30.53
CA LEU A 301 -11.42 34.64 -31.28
C LEU A 301 -11.63 34.42 -32.79
N ALA A 302 -12.71 33.74 -33.18
CA ALA A 302 -13.09 33.58 -34.58
C ALA A 302 -13.63 34.87 -35.21
N ALA A 303 -14.32 35.72 -34.44
CA ALA A 303 -14.89 36.99 -34.90
C ALA A 303 -13.89 38.17 -34.95
N VAL A 304 -12.63 37.96 -34.55
CA VAL A 304 -11.53 38.95 -34.55
C VAL A 304 -10.53 38.67 -35.70
N LYS A 305 -10.76 37.61 -36.49
CA LYS A 305 -10.01 37.27 -37.70
C LYS A 305 -10.79 37.65 -38.96
#